data_AF-A0A0P8WUA1-F1
#
_entry.id   AF-A0A0P8WUA1-F1
#
_cell.length_a   1.000
_cell.length_b   1.000
_cell.length_c   1.000
_cell.angle_alpha   90.00
_cell.angle_beta   90.00
_cell.angle_gamma   90.00
#
_symmetry.space_group_name_H-M   'P 1'
#
loop_
_entity.id
_entity.type
_entity.pdbx_description
1 polymer ?
#
loop_
_entity_poly.entity_id
_entity_poly.type
_entity_poly.pdbx_seq_one_letter_code
_entity_poly.pdbx_strand_id
1 'polypeptide(L)' 'MKFTLECKVCPCVKFTEDDVRYCVFRKPGGVVVIRDDPDKCVFIEETSIIYKNILEQYETYRAHKSIKIIHKEA' A
#
# COMPACT_ATOMS: atom_id res chain seq x y z
N MET A 1 17.96 -7.80 -11.84
CA MET A 1 16.56 -7.31 -11.73
C MET A 1 16.45 -6.05 -12.57
N LYS A 2 15.60 -6.04 -13.61
CA LYS A 2 15.30 -4.84 -14.41
C LYS A 2 14.09 -4.15 -13.77
N PHE A 3 14.28 -2.95 -13.23
CA PHE A 3 13.19 -2.11 -12.75
C PHE A 3 12.58 -1.41 -13.97
N THR A 4 11.41 -1.85 -14.42
CA THR A 4 10.65 -1.17 -15.48
C THR A 4 9.90 0.01 -14.89
N LEU A 5 10.02 1.15 -15.56
CA LEU A 5 9.53 2.49 -15.23
C LEU A 5 7.99 2.64 -15.31
N GLU A 6 7.24 1.59 -14.98
CA GLU A 6 5.78 1.58 -15.05
C GLU A 6 5.20 1.09 -13.72
N CYS A 7 5.12 1.98 -12.73
CA CYS A 7 4.31 1.77 -11.51
C CYS A 7 2.81 1.58 -11.80
N LYS A 8 2.36 1.65 -13.07
CA LYS A 8 0.97 1.40 -13.49
C LYS A 8 0.52 -0.06 -13.31
N VAL A 9 1.44 -1.03 -13.27
CA VAL A 9 1.12 -2.47 -13.16
C VAL A 9 1.77 -3.09 -11.92
N CYS A 10 2.01 -2.30 -10.88
CA CYS A 10 2.43 -2.85 -9.60
C CYS A 10 1.22 -3.44 -8.86
N PRO A 11 1.28 -4.68 -8.33
CA PRO A 11 0.26 -5.23 -7.44
C PRO A 11 0.33 -4.56 -6.04
N CYS A 12 0.37 -3.22 -5.99
CA CYS A 12 0.24 -2.45 -4.76
C CYS A 12 -1.23 -2.15 -4.48
N VAL A 13 -1.55 -2.05 -3.20
CA VAL A 13 -2.81 -1.43 -2.77
C VAL A 13 -2.58 0.07 -2.73
N LYS A 14 -3.45 0.82 -3.42
CA LYS A 14 -3.35 2.27 -3.54
C LYS A 14 -4.23 2.95 -2.50
N PHE A 15 -3.67 3.95 -1.83
CA PHE A 15 -4.36 4.81 -0.87
C PHE A 15 -4.10 6.27 -1.26
N THR A 16 -5.04 7.15 -0.92
CA THR A 16 -4.91 8.59 -1.13
C THR A 16 -5.03 9.28 0.21
N GLU A 17 -4.05 10.10 0.58
CA GLU A 17 -4.02 10.89 1.81
C GLU A 17 -3.48 12.29 1.46
N ASP A 18 -4.21 13.33 1.86
CA ASP A 18 -3.90 14.74 1.53
C ASP A 18 -3.61 15.00 0.04
N ASP A 19 -4.48 14.49 -0.84
CA ASP A 19 -4.34 14.54 -2.31
C ASP A 19 -3.08 13.85 -2.90
N VAL A 20 -2.29 13.20 -2.06
CA VAL A 20 -1.12 12.42 -2.46
C VAL A 20 -1.48 10.94 -2.52
N ARG A 21 -1.07 10.28 -3.60
CA ARG A 21 -1.27 8.84 -3.77
C ARG A 21 -0.09 8.05 -3.21
N TYR A 22 -0.40 6.93 -2.57
CA TYR A 22 0.56 6.03 -1.98
C TYR A 22 0.27 4.58 -2.42
N CYS A 23 1.34 3.83 -2.69
CA CYS A 23 1.32 2.41 -2.96
C CYS A 23 1.89 1.64 -1.77
N VAL A 24 1.09 0.69 -1.27
CA VAL A 24 1.45 -0.18 -0.16
C VAL A 24 1.78 -1.56 -0.69
N PHE A 25 2.98 -2.04 -0.35
CA PHE A 25 3.50 -3.36 -0.70
C PHE A 25 3.70 -4.18 0.56
N ARG A 26 3.22 -5.42 0.54
CA ARG A 26 3.54 -6.39 1.58
C ARG A 26 4.72 -7.24 1.11
N LYS A 27 5.81 -7.23 1.88
CA LYS A 27 6.98 -8.10 1.65
C LYS A 27 7.13 -9.06 2.83
N PRO A 28 7.78 -10.23 2.65
CA PRO A 28 8.24 -11.01 3.78
C PRO A 28 9.17 -10.13 4.64
N GLY A 29 8.76 -9.88 5.88
CA GLY A 29 9.48 -9.01 6.82
C GLY A 29 8.94 -7.59 7.00
N GLY A 30 7.84 -7.21 6.34
CA GLY A 30 7.17 -5.94 6.65
C GLY A 30 6.26 -5.38 5.57
N VAL A 31 5.77 -4.18 5.82
CA VAL A 31 5.02 -3.36 4.86
C VAL A 31 5.94 -2.26 4.35
N VAL A 32 5.81 -1.91 3.07
CA VAL A 32 6.54 -0.80 2.47
C VAL A 32 5.51 0.15 1.87
N VAL A 33 5.60 1.42 2.24
CA VAL A 33 4.77 2.48 1.70
C VAL A 33 5.62 3.37 0.80
N ILE A 34 5.18 3.55 -0.44
CA ILE A 34 5.86 4.36 -1.44
C ILE A 34 4.86 5.40 -1.96
N ARG A 35 5.30 6.65 -2.17
CA ARG A 35 4.48 7.64 -2.87
C ARG A 35 4.36 7.25 -4.35
N ASP A 36 3.14 7.22 -4.87
CA ASP A 36 2.82 6.93 -6.27
C ASP A 36 3.06 8.20 -7.12
N ASP A 37 4.32 8.57 -7.25
CA ASP A 37 4.79 9.69 -8.07
C ASP A 37 5.44 9.14 -9.35
N PRO A 38 5.04 9.62 -10.55
CA PRO A 38 5.47 9.04 -11.82
C PRO A 38 6.95 9.27 -12.12
N ASP A 39 7.55 10.30 -11.53
CA ASP A 39 8.94 10.69 -11.78
C ASP A 39 9.88 10.20 -10.67
N LYS A 40 9.36 9.93 -9.46
CA LYS A 40 10.16 9.57 -8.29
C LYS A 40 9.55 8.47 -7.44
N CYS A 41 10.31 7.40 -7.20
CA CYS A 41 9.97 6.43 -6.16
C CYS A 41 10.39 6.95 -4.78
N VAL A 42 9.45 7.56 -4.03
CA VAL A 42 9.71 8.08 -2.68
C VAL A 42 9.23 7.07 -1.64
N PHE A 43 10.17 6.43 -0.93
CA PHE A 43 9.85 5.55 0.18
C PHE A 43 9.51 6.37 1.42
N ILE A 44 8.40 6.03 2.08
CA ILE A 44 7.99 6.70 3.32
C ILE A 44 8.60 5.94 4.49
N GLU A 45 9.28 6.67 5.38
CA GLU A 45 9.90 6.10 6.57
C GLU A 45 8.86 5.59 7.57
N GLU A 46 9.17 4.48 8.25
CA GLU A 46 8.25 3.82 9.18
C GLU A 46 7.91 4.67 10.42
N THR A 47 8.76 5.64 10.75
CA THR A 47 8.57 6.58 11.87
C THR A 47 7.63 7.73 11.51
N SER A 48 7.38 7.96 10.21
CA SER A 48 6.53 9.05 9.73
C SER A 48 5.07 8.83 10.10
N ILE A 49 4.37 9.92 10.42
CA ILE A 49 2.93 9.91 10.70
C ILE A 49 2.16 9.39 9.47
N ILE A 50 2.57 9.81 8.28
CA ILE A 50 1.97 9.36 7.01
C ILE A 50 2.06 7.84 6.87
N TYR A 51 3.22 7.26 7.19
CA TYR A 51 3.38 5.80 7.13
C TYR A 51 2.39 5.09 8.06
N LYS A 52 2.24 5.58 9.29
CA LYS A 52 1.33 4.99 10.29
C LYS A 52 -0.13 5.10 9.85
N ASN A 53 -0.55 6.24 9.33
CA ASN A 53 -1.92 6.45 8.85
C ASN A 53 -2.24 5.51 7.68
N ILE A 54 -1.36 5.46 6.67
CA ILE A 54 -1.54 4.58 5.51
C ILE A 54 -1.51 3.11 5.93
N LEU A 55 -0.65 2.73 6.89
CA LEU A 55 -0.60 1.37 7.42
C LEU A 55 -1.90 0.98 8.15
N GLU A 56 -2.46 1.89 8.95
CA GLU A 56 -3.74 1.66 9.64
C GLU A 56 -4.89 1.47 8.64
N GLN A 57 -4.97 2.31 7.61
CA GLN A 57 -5.94 2.16 6.52
C GLN A 57 -5.75 0.81 5.79
N TYR A 58 -4.51 0.42 5.56
CA TYR A 58 -4.18 -0.86 4.91
C TYR A 58 -4.59 -2.07 5.75
N GLU A 59 -4.30 -2.07 7.05
CA GLU A 59 -4.70 -3.17 7.94
C GLU A 59 -6.23 -3.23 8.11
N THR A 60 -6.91 -2.08 8.19
CA THR A 60 -8.39 -2.01 8.18
C THR A 60 -8.95 -2.58 6.88
N TYR A 61 -8.41 -2.17 5.73
CA TYR A 61 -8.77 -2.71 4.43
C TYR A 61 -8.57 -4.24 4.37
N ARG A 62 -7.47 -4.76 4.91
CA ARG A 62 -7.20 -6.20 4.99
C ARG A 62 -8.19 -6.92 5.89
N ALA A 63 -8.55 -6.36 7.04
CA ALA A 63 -9.56 -6.94 7.93
C ALA A 63 -10.91 -7.07 7.20
N HIS A 64 -11.36 -6.01 6.51
CA HIS A 64 -12.59 -6.04 5.71
C HIS A 64 -12.54 -6.99 4.52
N LYS A 65 -11.39 -7.10 3.83
CA LYS A 65 -11.22 -8.09 2.75
C LYS A 65 -11.22 -9.52 3.27
N SER A 66 -10.66 -9.74 4.47
CA SER A 66 -10.66 -11.04 5.12
C SER A 66 -12.10 -11.45 5.46
N ILE A 67 -12.94 -10.53 5.94
CA ILE A 67 -14.36 -10.78 6.23
C ILE A 67 -15.16 -11.20 4.98
N LYS A 68 -14.86 -10.64 3.80
CA LYS A 68 -15.52 -11.04 2.54
C LYS A 68 -15.17 -12.45 2.06
N ILE A 69 -14.07 -13.03 2.54
CA ILE A 69 -13.68 -14.41 2.19
C ILE A 69 -14.40 -15.42 3.12
N ILE A 70 -14.79 -15.02 4.33
CA ILE A 70 -15.48 -15.90 5.29
C ILE A 70 -16.99 -15.98 5.04
N HIS A 71 -17.61 -15.02 4.34
CA HIS A 71 -19.03 -15.06 3.98
C HIS A 71 -19.31 -15.68 2.60
N LYS A 72 -18.56 -16.71 2.23
CA LYS A 72 -18.86 -17.52 1.06
C LYS A 72 -18.86 -19.00 1.42
N GLU A 73 -19.65 -19.35 2.44
CA GLU A 73 -20.19 -20.71 2.64
C GLU A 73 -21.22 -20.68 3.78
N ALA A 74 -22.50 -20.59 3.39
CA ALA A 74 -23.64 -21.29 4.00
C ALA A 74 -24.83 -21.17 3.03
#